data_AF-A0AAJ1HW12-F1
#
_entry.id   AF-A0AAJ1HW12-F1
#
_cell.length_a   1.000
_cell.length_b   1.000
_cell.length_c   1.000
_cell.angle_alpha   90.00
_cell.angle_beta   90.00
_cell.angle_gamma   90.00
#
_symmetry.space_group_name_H-M   'P 1'
#
loop_
_entity.id
_entity.type
_entity.pdbx_description
1 polymer ?
#
loop_
_entity_poly.entity_id
_entity_poly.type
_entity_poly.pdbx_seq_one_letter_code
_entity_poly.pdbx_strand_id
1 'polypeptide(L)'
;MRSFCVICVTKFVQVISCNLPFNSVNLNSNVGYLDTFDVDASTNTLNISGWHATDQSVGKDHHFIILYDATKNRELGRYEVNSTIRNDVAKVYNIYNAGKSGFNLRVNLSPALIGDNIQVISRYSNATNGEGNYADYWFAPKTFNANKSHLDKVEVSNNQVHVSGWQVADASVKQQNHFVILYDATTHREITRQKVNKVSRPDVQRAYPNIANADQSRFDVTFNFNKATYAGHQLQVISRYSNANNGEEIKTDAWFALTTVPGNNQGFLDSFVVKNGQVTVSGWQAADTSVNQSKHFVILYDATTHREIARQQVTNINRPDVQKTYPTIYNSAKSGFKATFKLDNSLVGHNIQVISRYSDANNGEGNHTDFWFKAIKLPQRLA
;
A
#
# COMPACT_ATOMS: atom_id res chain seq x y z
N MET A 1 -9.94 -69.18 -22.79
CA MET A 1 -10.26 -70.48 -23.43
C MET A 1 -11.58 -70.34 -24.15
N ARG A 2 -11.63 -70.65 -25.45
CA ARG A 2 -12.88 -70.68 -26.23
C ARG A 2 -13.71 -71.88 -25.76
N SER A 3 -15.02 -71.73 -25.60
CA SER A 3 -15.93 -72.87 -25.56
C SER A 3 -17.06 -72.64 -26.54
N PHE A 4 -17.08 -73.48 -27.57
CA PHE A 4 -18.16 -73.63 -28.53
C PHE A 4 -19.33 -74.34 -27.84
N CYS A 5 -20.55 -73.87 -28.10
CA CYS A 5 -21.78 -74.57 -27.75
C CYS A 5 -22.14 -75.52 -28.89
N VAL A 6 -22.11 -76.84 -28.65
CA VAL A 6 -22.67 -77.85 -29.56
C VAL A 6 -24.14 -78.03 -29.20
N ILE A 7 -25.03 -77.78 -30.15
CA ILE A 7 -26.48 -78.04 -30.02
C ILE A 7 -26.84 -79.20 -30.94
N CYS A 8 -27.38 -80.29 -30.38
CA CYS A 8 -28.20 -81.23 -31.12
C CYS A 8 -29.40 -81.70 -30.28
N VAL A 9 -30.53 -81.06 -30.60
CA VAL A 9 -31.96 -81.38 -30.50
C VAL A 9 -32.41 -82.66 -29.75
N THR A 10 -33.21 -82.49 -28.69
CA THR A 10 -34.63 -82.91 -28.70
C THR A 10 -35.42 -82.30 -27.52
N LYS A 11 -36.44 -81.51 -27.88
CA LYS A 11 -37.57 -80.98 -27.09
C LYS A 11 -37.42 -80.96 -25.56
N PHE A 12 -36.93 -79.85 -25.02
CA PHE A 12 -37.51 -79.08 -23.90
C PHE A 12 -36.79 -77.72 -23.89
N VAL A 13 -37.52 -76.61 -24.02
CA VAL A 13 -36.94 -75.26 -23.89
C VAL A 13 -36.73 -75.02 -22.40
N GLN A 14 -35.53 -75.32 -21.90
CA GLN A 14 -35.07 -74.81 -20.61
C GLN A 14 -34.42 -73.45 -20.88
N VAL A 15 -35.11 -72.38 -20.48
CA VAL A 15 -34.51 -71.04 -20.42
C VAL A 15 -33.47 -71.08 -19.31
N ILE A 16 -32.20 -71.22 -19.68
CA ILE A 16 -31.10 -71.01 -18.75
C ILE A 16 -30.94 -69.50 -18.61
N SER A 17 -31.62 -68.92 -17.61
CA SER A 17 -31.34 -67.57 -17.14
C SER A 17 -29.95 -67.56 -16.50
N CYS A 18 -28.97 -67.06 -17.25
CA CYS A 18 -27.64 -66.78 -16.72
C CYS A 18 -27.74 -65.52 -15.84
N ASN A 19 -28.06 -65.69 -14.55
CA ASN A 19 -28.00 -64.64 -13.55
C ASN A 19 -26.53 -64.33 -13.24
N LEU A 20 -25.91 -63.46 -14.05
CA LEU A 20 -24.68 -62.79 -13.66
C LEU A 20 -25.05 -61.69 -12.64
N PRO A 21 -24.39 -61.63 -11.47
CA PRO A 21 -24.58 -60.51 -10.55
C PRO A 21 -24.02 -59.23 -11.19
N PHE A 22 -24.90 -58.40 -11.74
CA PHE A 22 -24.55 -57.03 -12.10
C PHE A 22 -24.56 -56.21 -10.82
N ASN A 23 -23.38 -55.91 -10.29
CA ASN A 23 -23.26 -54.78 -9.38
C ASN A 23 -23.56 -53.51 -10.19
N SER A 24 -24.55 -52.72 -9.76
CA SER A 24 -24.79 -51.42 -10.37
C SER A 24 -23.54 -50.55 -10.17
N VAL A 25 -22.85 -50.24 -11.25
CA VAL A 25 -21.81 -49.22 -11.23
C VAL A 25 -22.52 -47.87 -11.25
N ASN A 26 -22.36 -47.10 -10.18
CA ASN A 26 -22.86 -45.72 -10.11
C ASN A 26 -21.96 -44.85 -11.01
N LEU A 27 -22.46 -44.49 -12.20
CA LEU A 27 -21.74 -43.70 -13.23
C LEU A 27 -22.07 -42.21 -13.11
N ASN A 28 -21.95 -41.67 -11.90
CA ASN A 28 -22.34 -40.29 -11.61
C ASN A 28 -21.16 -39.47 -11.07
N SER A 29 -19.94 -40.01 -11.15
CA SER A 29 -18.76 -39.36 -10.59
C SER A 29 -18.49 -38.07 -11.37
N ASN A 30 -18.21 -36.98 -10.67
CA ASN A 30 -17.87 -35.70 -11.25
C ASN A 30 -16.91 -34.96 -10.30
N VAL A 31 -15.62 -34.95 -10.64
CA VAL A 31 -14.55 -34.40 -9.80
C VAL A 31 -13.56 -33.63 -10.65
N GLY A 32 -12.92 -32.63 -10.05
CA GLY A 32 -11.90 -31.85 -10.75
C GLY A 32 -11.04 -31.04 -9.79
N TYR A 33 -9.86 -30.67 -10.26
CA TYR A 33 -8.95 -29.77 -9.56
C TYR A 33 -8.24 -28.83 -10.53
N LEU A 34 -7.98 -27.59 -10.09
CA LEU A 34 -7.14 -26.63 -10.81
C LEU A 34 -5.70 -26.74 -10.30
N ASP A 35 -4.79 -27.12 -11.19
CA ASP A 35 -3.36 -27.11 -10.92
C ASP A 35 -2.81 -25.66 -10.92
N THR A 36 -3.33 -24.80 -11.80
CA THR A 36 -2.95 -23.39 -11.91
C THR A 36 -4.18 -22.56 -12.22
N PHE A 37 -4.33 -21.40 -11.57
CA PHE A 37 -5.31 -20.38 -11.92
C PHE A 37 -4.77 -19.00 -11.54
N ASP A 38 -3.73 -18.57 -12.24
CA ASP A 38 -2.90 -17.44 -11.83
C ASP A 38 -2.56 -16.53 -13.02
N VAL A 39 -2.37 -15.26 -12.71
CA VAL A 39 -1.81 -14.30 -13.66
C VAL A 39 -0.34 -14.63 -13.88
N ASP A 40 0.15 -14.42 -15.10
CA ASP A 40 1.56 -14.35 -15.43
C ASP A 40 1.87 -12.92 -15.86
N ALA A 41 2.53 -12.18 -14.96
CA ALA A 41 2.89 -10.79 -15.17
C ALA A 41 3.83 -10.59 -16.37
N SER A 42 4.64 -11.59 -16.73
CA SER A 42 5.63 -11.47 -17.80
C SER A 42 4.99 -11.48 -19.19
N THR A 43 3.90 -12.23 -19.33
CA THR A 43 3.16 -12.37 -20.60
C THR A 43 1.85 -11.61 -20.62
N ASN A 44 1.44 -11.02 -19.48
CA ASN A 44 0.13 -10.39 -19.28
C ASN A 44 -1.02 -11.35 -19.63
N THR A 45 -0.90 -12.59 -19.18
CA THR A 45 -1.91 -13.64 -19.41
C THR A 45 -2.43 -14.22 -18.11
N LEU A 46 -3.59 -14.85 -18.17
CA LEU A 46 -4.13 -15.72 -17.14
C LEU A 46 -3.90 -17.17 -17.58
N ASN A 47 -3.12 -17.90 -16.78
CA ASN A 47 -2.85 -19.31 -17.01
C ASN A 47 -3.82 -20.16 -16.19
N ILE A 48 -4.48 -21.11 -16.85
CA ILE A 48 -5.47 -21.98 -16.26
C ILE A 48 -5.12 -23.41 -16.68
N SER A 49 -4.87 -24.28 -15.71
CA SER A 49 -4.66 -25.70 -15.98
C SER A 49 -5.24 -26.53 -14.86
N GLY A 50 -5.62 -27.75 -15.17
CA GLY A 50 -6.26 -28.63 -14.22
C GLY A 50 -6.71 -29.93 -14.86
N TRP A 51 -7.62 -30.59 -14.18
CA TRP A 51 -8.30 -31.77 -14.68
C TRP A 51 -9.75 -31.80 -14.23
N HIS A 52 -10.61 -32.40 -15.05
CA HIS A 52 -12.02 -32.66 -14.77
C HIS A 52 -12.36 -34.07 -15.25
N ALA A 53 -12.57 -34.99 -14.30
CA ALA A 53 -12.97 -36.36 -14.57
C ALA A 53 -14.44 -36.55 -14.23
N THR A 54 -15.24 -36.97 -15.22
CA THR A 54 -16.66 -37.24 -15.06
C THR A 54 -17.12 -38.42 -15.93
N ASP A 55 -17.94 -39.30 -15.36
CA ASP A 55 -18.55 -40.41 -16.12
C ASP A 55 -19.55 -39.89 -17.17
N GLN A 56 -20.04 -38.66 -16.98
CA GLN A 56 -20.97 -38.01 -17.89
C GLN A 56 -20.30 -37.47 -19.16
N SER A 57 -18.98 -37.56 -19.31
CA SER A 57 -18.29 -37.10 -20.54
C SER A 57 -18.49 -38.06 -21.73
N VAL A 58 -19.09 -39.23 -21.52
CA VAL A 58 -19.39 -40.18 -22.59
C VAL A 58 -20.29 -39.53 -23.65
N GLY A 59 -19.90 -39.63 -24.92
CA GLY A 59 -20.62 -39.04 -26.04
C GLY A 59 -20.56 -37.51 -26.12
N LYS A 60 -19.61 -36.88 -25.41
CA LYS A 60 -19.36 -35.44 -25.40
C LYS A 60 -17.96 -35.16 -25.94
N ASP A 61 -17.88 -34.94 -27.25
CA ASP A 61 -16.60 -34.88 -27.96
C ASP A 61 -15.88 -33.53 -27.81
N HIS A 62 -16.54 -32.52 -27.26
CA HIS A 62 -15.98 -31.19 -27.04
C HIS A 62 -15.69 -30.94 -25.56
N HIS A 63 -14.55 -30.30 -25.27
CA HIS A 63 -14.17 -29.89 -23.92
C HIS A 63 -13.92 -28.39 -23.91
N PHE A 64 -14.66 -27.65 -23.09
CA PHE A 64 -14.56 -26.21 -22.96
C PHE A 64 -14.11 -25.82 -21.56
N ILE A 65 -13.29 -24.77 -21.50
CA ILE A 65 -13.03 -24.00 -20.29
C ILE A 65 -13.75 -22.67 -20.42
N ILE A 66 -14.62 -22.38 -19.45
CA ILE A 66 -15.44 -21.17 -19.42
C ILE A 66 -14.98 -20.33 -18.24
N LEU A 67 -14.74 -19.05 -18.49
CA LEU A 67 -14.54 -18.05 -17.46
C LEU A 67 -15.87 -17.38 -17.14
N TYR A 68 -16.27 -17.45 -15.89
CA TYR A 68 -17.55 -16.93 -15.41
C TYR A 68 -17.32 -15.90 -14.31
N ASP A 69 -17.91 -14.72 -14.47
CA ASP A 69 -17.96 -13.69 -13.45
C ASP A 69 -19.17 -13.96 -12.56
N ALA A 70 -18.92 -14.60 -11.42
CA ALA A 70 -19.95 -14.98 -10.46
C ALA A 70 -20.52 -13.78 -9.70
N THR A 71 -19.76 -12.68 -9.64
CA THR A 71 -20.26 -11.41 -9.06
C THR A 71 -21.34 -10.80 -9.95
N LYS A 72 -21.16 -10.86 -11.28
CA LYS A 72 -22.09 -10.27 -12.26
C LYS A 72 -23.01 -11.27 -12.95
N ASN A 73 -22.94 -12.54 -12.56
CA ASN A 73 -23.67 -13.65 -13.16
C ASN A 73 -23.58 -13.70 -14.70
N ARG A 74 -22.36 -13.59 -15.25
CA ARG A 74 -22.16 -13.60 -16.70
C ARG A 74 -20.92 -14.37 -17.13
N GLU A 75 -21.00 -14.99 -18.29
CA GLU A 75 -19.86 -15.57 -18.99
C GLU A 75 -18.93 -14.46 -19.52
N LEU A 76 -17.64 -14.58 -19.24
CA LEU A 76 -16.59 -13.69 -19.74
C LEU A 76 -15.98 -14.22 -21.05
N GLY A 77 -15.98 -15.53 -21.22
CA GLY A 77 -15.47 -16.19 -22.41
C GLY A 77 -15.48 -17.70 -22.27
N ARG A 78 -15.45 -18.37 -23.41
CA ARG A 78 -15.45 -19.82 -23.53
C ARG A 78 -14.43 -20.25 -24.57
N TYR A 79 -13.68 -21.27 -24.22
CA TYR A 79 -12.52 -21.70 -24.98
C TYR A 79 -12.57 -23.22 -25.12
N GLU A 80 -12.65 -23.70 -26.35
CA GLU A 80 -12.49 -25.12 -26.61
C GLU A 80 -11.02 -25.51 -26.38
N VAL A 81 -10.80 -26.60 -25.65
CA VAL A 81 -9.48 -27.12 -25.29
C VAL A 81 -9.37 -28.59 -25.66
N ASN A 82 -8.16 -29.00 -26.02
CA ASN A 82 -7.87 -30.43 -26.16
C ASN A 82 -7.65 -31.04 -24.77
N SER A 83 -8.27 -32.19 -24.53
CA SER A 83 -8.04 -32.94 -23.30
C SER A 83 -6.64 -33.56 -23.29
N THR A 84 -5.92 -33.40 -22.19
CA THR A 84 -4.55 -33.89 -22.00
C THR A 84 -4.51 -35.11 -21.07
N ILE A 85 -3.42 -35.87 -21.17
CA ILE A 85 -3.25 -37.12 -20.43
C ILE A 85 -2.96 -36.83 -18.95
N ARG A 86 -3.67 -37.54 -18.05
CA ARG A 86 -3.49 -37.49 -16.59
C ARG A 86 -3.46 -38.89 -15.98
N ASN A 87 -2.29 -39.51 -16.06
CA ASN A 87 -2.07 -40.87 -15.53
C ASN A 87 -2.17 -40.92 -14.00
N ASP A 88 -1.84 -39.83 -13.33
CA ASP A 88 -1.99 -39.65 -11.89
C ASP A 88 -3.47 -39.69 -11.47
N VAL A 89 -4.34 -39.00 -12.22
CA VAL A 89 -5.80 -38.99 -11.97
C VAL A 89 -6.39 -40.37 -12.23
N ALA A 90 -6.03 -41.03 -13.34
CA ALA A 90 -6.50 -42.37 -13.67
C ALA A 90 -6.10 -43.46 -12.65
N LYS A 91 -4.99 -43.27 -11.94
CA LYS A 91 -4.58 -44.20 -10.88
C LYS A 91 -5.45 -44.12 -9.63
N VAL A 92 -5.99 -42.93 -9.34
CA VAL A 92 -6.75 -42.66 -8.12
C VAL A 92 -8.24 -42.82 -8.37
N TYR A 93 -8.73 -42.35 -9.53
CA TYR A 93 -10.14 -42.29 -9.85
C TYR A 93 -10.49 -43.28 -10.95
N ASN A 94 -11.41 -44.19 -10.64
CA ASN A 94 -12.01 -45.09 -11.61
C ASN A 94 -13.21 -44.39 -12.31
N ILE A 95 -12.91 -43.38 -13.11
CA ILE A 95 -13.89 -42.55 -13.83
C ILE A 95 -13.59 -42.62 -15.33
N TYR A 96 -14.63 -42.66 -16.18
CA TYR A 96 -14.51 -42.92 -17.61
C TYR A 96 -13.37 -42.16 -18.32
N ASN A 97 -13.30 -40.83 -18.17
CA ASN A 97 -12.30 -39.99 -18.82
C ASN A 97 -11.08 -39.67 -17.94
N ALA A 98 -10.90 -40.31 -16.78
CA ALA A 98 -9.86 -39.94 -15.81
C ALA A 98 -8.45 -39.81 -16.44
N GLY A 99 -8.08 -40.74 -17.33
CA GLY A 99 -6.78 -40.72 -18.02
C GLY A 99 -6.62 -39.64 -19.09
N LYS A 100 -7.72 -39.00 -19.55
CA LYS A 100 -7.74 -37.88 -20.51
C LYS A 100 -8.61 -36.73 -19.98
N SER A 101 -8.42 -36.40 -18.71
CA SER A 101 -9.22 -35.39 -18.00
C SER A 101 -8.52 -34.02 -17.93
N GLY A 102 -7.24 -33.95 -18.30
CA GLY A 102 -6.45 -32.74 -18.15
C GLY A 102 -6.81 -31.66 -19.15
N PHE A 103 -6.51 -30.40 -18.81
CA PHE A 103 -6.62 -29.27 -19.71
C PHE A 103 -5.57 -28.19 -19.39
N ASN A 104 -5.29 -27.35 -20.39
CA ASN A 104 -4.46 -26.17 -20.25
C ASN A 104 -5.01 -25.06 -21.17
N LEU A 105 -5.13 -23.86 -20.62
CA LEU A 105 -5.60 -22.68 -21.31
C LEU A 105 -4.77 -21.48 -20.86
N ARG A 106 -4.39 -20.65 -21.83
CA ARG A 106 -3.82 -19.33 -21.60
C ARG A 106 -4.69 -18.30 -22.31
N VAL A 107 -5.14 -17.28 -21.58
CA VAL A 107 -5.93 -16.17 -22.13
C VAL A 107 -5.30 -14.83 -21.78
N ASN A 108 -5.52 -13.82 -22.62
CA ASN A 108 -5.05 -12.47 -22.32
C ASN A 108 -5.76 -11.94 -21.07
N LEU A 109 -4.99 -11.28 -20.20
CA LEU A 109 -5.54 -10.66 -19.01
C LEU A 109 -6.47 -9.50 -19.41
N SER A 110 -7.71 -9.56 -18.94
CA SER A 110 -8.75 -8.57 -19.23
C SER A 110 -9.10 -7.79 -17.96
N PRO A 111 -9.40 -6.49 -18.06
CA PRO A 111 -10.01 -5.73 -16.97
C PRO A 111 -11.23 -6.43 -16.37
N ALA A 112 -12.00 -7.21 -17.13
CA ALA A 112 -13.19 -7.89 -16.62
C ALA A 112 -12.92 -8.94 -15.51
N LEU A 113 -11.66 -9.36 -15.32
CA LEU A 113 -11.26 -10.38 -14.34
C LEU A 113 -10.93 -9.81 -12.95
N ILE A 114 -10.74 -8.49 -12.84
CA ILE A 114 -10.12 -7.88 -11.65
C ILE A 114 -11.17 -7.46 -10.63
N GLY A 115 -10.99 -7.85 -9.37
CA GLY A 115 -11.85 -7.48 -8.25
C GLY A 115 -13.19 -8.21 -8.16
N ASP A 116 -13.55 -9.01 -9.16
CA ASP A 116 -14.76 -9.83 -9.16
C ASP A 116 -14.43 -11.30 -8.80
N ASN A 117 -15.44 -12.09 -8.44
CA ASN A 117 -15.31 -13.52 -8.17
C ASN A 117 -15.33 -14.28 -9.49
N ILE A 118 -14.15 -14.67 -9.97
CA ILE A 118 -14.00 -15.39 -11.23
C ILE A 118 -13.99 -16.89 -10.96
N GLN A 119 -14.90 -17.60 -11.61
CA GLN A 119 -14.95 -19.05 -11.61
C GLN A 119 -14.46 -19.59 -12.95
N VAL A 120 -13.74 -20.70 -12.87
CA VAL A 120 -13.49 -21.56 -14.01
C VAL A 120 -14.58 -22.62 -14.01
N ILE A 121 -15.13 -22.91 -15.17
CA ILE A 121 -16.01 -24.06 -15.39
C ILE A 121 -15.34 -24.93 -16.45
N SER A 122 -15.12 -26.20 -16.14
CA SER A 122 -14.77 -27.19 -17.17
C SER A 122 -16.04 -27.88 -17.61
N ARG A 123 -16.31 -27.85 -18.92
CA ARG A 123 -17.52 -28.38 -19.54
C ARG A 123 -17.15 -29.40 -20.61
N TYR A 124 -17.69 -30.61 -20.50
CA TYR A 124 -17.79 -31.52 -21.65
C TYR A 124 -19.12 -31.28 -22.36
N SER A 125 -19.16 -31.26 -23.68
CA SER A 125 -20.39 -31.08 -24.47
C SER A 125 -20.39 -31.94 -25.74
N ASN A 126 -21.57 -32.32 -26.20
CA ASN A 126 -21.75 -32.97 -27.50
C ASN A 126 -21.96 -31.98 -28.67
N ALA A 127 -21.99 -30.67 -28.40
CA ALA A 127 -22.17 -29.64 -29.41
C ALA A 127 -20.92 -28.78 -29.55
N THR A 128 -20.64 -28.37 -30.80
CA THR A 128 -19.48 -27.53 -31.17
C THR A 128 -19.51 -26.14 -30.52
N ASN A 129 -20.68 -25.67 -30.09
CA ASN A 129 -20.82 -24.40 -29.37
C ASN A 129 -20.77 -24.57 -27.85
N GLY A 130 -20.73 -25.79 -27.32
CA GLY A 130 -20.75 -26.08 -25.89
C GLY A 130 -22.12 -25.96 -25.19
N GLU A 131 -23.21 -25.73 -25.92
CA GLU A 131 -24.58 -25.52 -25.37
C GLU A 131 -25.53 -26.71 -25.62
N GLY A 132 -25.01 -27.87 -26.03
CA GLY A 132 -25.80 -29.09 -26.21
C GLY A 132 -26.10 -29.82 -24.89
N ASN A 133 -26.10 -31.16 -24.93
CA ASN A 133 -26.02 -31.95 -23.71
C ASN A 133 -24.60 -31.81 -23.14
N TYR A 134 -24.48 -31.30 -21.91
CA TYR A 134 -23.19 -31.04 -21.29
C TYR A 134 -23.09 -31.53 -19.85
N ALA A 135 -21.86 -31.66 -19.37
CA ALA A 135 -21.51 -31.96 -17.99
C ALA A 135 -20.47 -30.96 -17.50
N ASP A 136 -20.78 -30.27 -16.42
CA ASP A 136 -19.96 -29.19 -15.87
C ASP A 136 -19.31 -29.60 -14.56
N TYR A 137 -18.10 -29.10 -14.37
CA TYR A 137 -17.48 -28.98 -13.07
C TYR A 137 -17.14 -27.52 -12.79
N TRP A 138 -17.71 -27.01 -11.71
CA TRP A 138 -17.55 -25.63 -11.27
C TRP A 138 -16.44 -25.57 -10.23
N PHE A 139 -15.33 -24.95 -10.59
CA PHE A 139 -14.23 -24.75 -9.65
C PHE A 139 -14.56 -23.63 -8.66
N ALA A 140 -13.88 -23.65 -7.51
CA ALA A 140 -14.00 -22.61 -6.51
C ALA A 140 -13.64 -21.23 -7.13
N PRO A 141 -14.37 -20.16 -6.79
CA PRO A 141 -14.08 -18.82 -7.30
C PRO A 141 -12.74 -18.30 -6.77
N LYS A 142 -12.09 -17.46 -7.56
CA LYS A 142 -10.91 -16.68 -7.17
C LYS A 142 -11.14 -15.20 -7.48
N THR A 143 -10.71 -14.34 -6.57
CA THR A 143 -10.71 -12.89 -6.75
C THR A 143 -9.30 -12.40 -7.02
N PHE A 144 -9.12 -11.56 -8.04
CA PHE A 144 -7.86 -10.89 -8.33
C PHE A 144 -7.90 -9.45 -7.78
N ASN A 145 -7.48 -9.28 -6.53
CA ASN A 145 -7.51 -8.01 -5.80
C ASN A 145 -6.23 -7.73 -4.98
N ALA A 146 -5.12 -8.37 -5.33
CA ALA A 146 -3.86 -8.16 -4.63
C ALA A 146 -3.41 -6.69 -4.73
N ASN A 147 -2.89 -6.16 -3.62
CA ASN A 147 -2.24 -4.85 -3.54
C ASN A 147 -1.10 -4.96 -2.52
N LYS A 148 0.14 -4.91 -3.00
CA LYS A 148 1.36 -4.97 -2.18
C LYS A 148 2.26 -3.80 -2.55
N SER A 149 3.00 -3.29 -1.59
CA SER A 149 3.85 -2.13 -1.81
C SER A 149 4.99 -2.06 -0.81
N HIS A 150 6.01 -1.28 -1.15
CA HIS A 150 7.09 -0.93 -0.26
C HIS A 150 7.62 0.46 -0.61
N LEU A 151 8.03 1.21 0.40
CA LEU A 151 8.67 2.51 0.25
C LEU A 151 10.17 2.32 0.43
N ASP A 152 10.93 2.51 -0.64
CA ASP A 152 12.38 2.31 -0.62
C ASP A 152 13.08 3.52 0.01
N LYS A 153 12.59 4.74 -0.25
CA LYS A 153 13.17 5.98 0.28
C LYS A 153 12.17 7.12 0.33
N VAL A 154 12.25 7.92 1.40
CA VAL A 154 11.73 9.29 1.47
C VAL A 154 12.80 10.17 2.06
N GLU A 155 13.24 11.17 1.31
CA GLU A 155 14.26 12.11 1.75
C GLU A 155 13.76 13.54 1.54
N VAL A 156 13.75 14.32 2.63
CA VAL A 156 13.42 15.74 2.59
C VAL A 156 14.72 16.54 2.67
N SER A 157 15.14 17.13 1.56
CA SER A 157 16.36 17.92 1.48
C SER A 157 16.22 19.07 0.47
N ASN A 158 16.85 20.21 0.74
CA ASN A 158 16.97 21.34 -0.20
C ASN A 158 15.66 21.74 -0.93
N ASN A 159 14.58 21.99 -0.18
CA ASN A 159 13.26 22.33 -0.74
C ASN A 159 12.73 21.31 -1.77
N GLN A 160 13.10 20.05 -1.58
CA GLN A 160 12.63 18.94 -2.38
C GLN A 160 12.29 17.76 -1.47
N VAL A 161 11.41 16.90 -1.96
CA VAL A 161 11.15 15.59 -1.37
C VAL A 161 11.41 14.55 -2.44
N HIS A 162 12.46 13.75 -2.27
CA HIS A 162 12.74 12.60 -3.12
C HIS A 162 12.07 11.36 -2.55
N VAL A 163 11.34 10.65 -3.39
CA VAL A 163 10.52 9.51 -3.01
C VAL A 163 10.74 8.39 -4.02
N SER A 164 11.05 7.19 -3.52
CA SER A 164 11.13 5.99 -4.36
C SER A 164 10.57 4.77 -3.65
N GLY A 165 10.10 3.81 -4.44
CA GLY A 165 9.45 2.61 -3.94
C GLY A 165 8.76 1.84 -5.05
N TRP A 166 7.86 0.94 -4.68
CA TRP A 166 7.06 0.19 -5.63
C TRP A 166 5.67 -0.14 -5.09
N GLN A 167 4.73 -0.33 -6.01
CA GLN A 167 3.40 -0.87 -5.74
C GLN A 167 3.01 -1.85 -6.84
N VAL A 168 2.62 -3.06 -6.45
CA VAL A 168 2.00 -4.06 -7.32
C VAL A 168 0.54 -4.17 -6.95
N ALA A 169 -0.35 -4.11 -7.93
CA ALA A 169 -1.78 -4.19 -7.70
C ALA A 169 -2.49 -4.81 -8.89
N ASP A 170 -3.34 -5.80 -8.67
CA ASP A 170 -4.18 -6.39 -9.74
C ASP A 170 -5.06 -5.30 -10.41
N ALA A 171 -5.47 -4.32 -9.61
CA ALA A 171 -6.22 -3.16 -10.07
C ALA A 171 -5.52 -2.36 -11.18
N SER A 172 -4.19 -2.43 -11.33
CA SER A 172 -3.44 -1.71 -12.36
C SER A 172 -3.87 -2.05 -13.80
N VAL A 173 -4.50 -3.21 -14.00
CA VAL A 173 -5.08 -3.62 -15.29
C VAL A 173 -6.26 -2.73 -15.67
N LYS A 174 -7.11 -2.38 -14.70
CA LYS A 174 -8.23 -1.42 -14.84
C LYS A 174 -7.76 0.04 -14.69
N GLN A 175 -6.72 0.27 -13.90
CA GLN A 175 -6.28 1.56 -13.41
C GLN A 175 -4.87 1.89 -13.90
N GLN A 176 -4.75 2.25 -15.18
CA GLN A 176 -3.45 2.31 -15.85
C GLN A 176 -2.59 3.53 -15.50
N ASN A 177 -3.17 4.55 -14.85
CA ASN A 177 -2.45 5.77 -14.47
C ASN A 177 -1.84 5.60 -13.07
N HIS A 178 -0.52 5.72 -12.98
CA HIS A 178 0.21 5.64 -11.71
C HIS A 178 0.60 7.04 -11.25
N PHE A 179 0.23 7.38 -10.01
CA PHE A 179 0.58 8.64 -9.36
C PHE A 179 1.33 8.37 -8.07
N VAL A 180 2.27 9.25 -7.75
CA VAL A 180 2.80 9.41 -6.40
C VAL A 180 2.28 10.74 -5.86
N ILE A 181 1.76 10.70 -4.64
CA ILE A 181 1.12 11.84 -3.98
C ILE A 181 1.90 12.13 -2.70
N LEU A 182 2.20 13.41 -2.49
CA LEU A 182 2.68 13.91 -1.21
C LEU A 182 1.49 14.50 -0.44
N TYR A 183 1.18 13.89 0.70
CA TYR A 183 0.05 14.25 1.55
C TYR A 183 0.57 14.78 2.89
N ASP A 184 0.00 15.88 3.36
CA ASP A 184 0.24 16.41 4.71
C ASP A 184 -0.78 15.78 5.67
N ALA A 185 -0.32 14.82 6.47
CA ALA A 185 -1.15 14.15 7.45
C ALA A 185 -1.44 15.03 8.68
N THR A 186 -0.69 16.11 8.90
CA THR A 186 -0.97 17.09 9.96
C THR A 186 -2.16 17.96 9.62
N THR A 187 -2.29 18.39 8.36
CA THR A 187 -3.40 19.26 7.91
C THR A 187 -4.51 18.51 7.15
N HIS A 188 -4.32 17.21 6.93
CA HIS A 188 -5.18 16.34 6.14
C HIS A 188 -5.38 16.80 4.69
N ARG A 189 -4.34 17.37 4.09
CA ARG A 189 -4.40 17.93 2.73
C ARG A 189 -3.37 17.30 1.83
N GLU A 190 -3.78 17.06 0.59
CA GLU A 190 -2.80 16.79 -0.46
C GLU A 190 -1.98 18.05 -0.73
N ILE A 191 -0.66 17.90 -0.75
CA ILE A 191 0.28 18.96 -1.12
C ILE A 191 0.42 19.00 -2.63
N THR A 192 0.71 17.84 -3.23
CA THR A 192 0.93 17.71 -4.67
C THR A 192 0.88 16.24 -5.09
N ARG A 193 0.72 16.01 -6.39
CA ARG A 193 0.83 14.70 -7.02
C ARG A 193 1.61 14.78 -8.31
N GLN A 194 2.25 13.69 -8.70
CA GLN A 194 2.89 13.54 -10.00
C GLN A 194 2.54 12.19 -10.61
N LYS A 195 2.18 12.20 -11.90
CA LYS A 195 2.04 10.98 -12.69
C LYS A 195 3.44 10.44 -12.96
N VAL A 196 3.66 9.16 -12.67
CA VAL A 196 4.96 8.52 -12.84
C VAL A 196 4.92 7.52 -13.98
N ASN A 197 6.07 7.34 -14.63
CA ASN A 197 6.23 6.31 -15.65
C ASN A 197 6.47 4.96 -14.99
N LYS A 198 6.03 3.91 -15.68
CA LYS A 198 6.26 2.52 -15.28
C LYS A 198 7.73 2.17 -15.47
N VAL A 199 8.40 1.71 -14.41
CA VAL A 199 9.82 1.31 -14.43
C VAL A 199 9.97 -0.14 -14.00
N SER A 200 10.85 -0.87 -14.68
CA SER A 200 11.10 -2.30 -14.47
C SER A 200 11.68 -2.61 -13.08
N ARG A 201 11.23 -3.72 -12.47
CA ARG A 201 11.64 -4.32 -11.19
C ARG A 201 11.57 -5.86 -11.28
N PRO A 202 12.59 -6.50 -11.87
CA PRO A 202 12.62 -7.95 -12.01
C PRO A 202 12.63 -8.70 -10.66
N ASP A 203 13.16 -8.07 -9.61
CA ASP A 203 13.15 -8.58 -8.25
C ASP A 203 11.73 -8.64 -7.67
N VAL A 204 10.91 -7.61 -7.91
CA VAL A 204 9.50 -7.57 -7.50
C VAL A 204 8.69 -8.57 -8.32
N GLN A 205 8.95 -8.70 -9.62
CA GLN A 205 8.33 -9.73 -10.45
C GLN A 205 8.63 -11.15 -9.96
N ARG A 206 9.85 -11.43 -9.49
CA ARG A 206 10.19 -12.73 -8.91
C ARG A 206 9.45 -13.01 -7.61
N ALA A 207 9.26 -11.99 -6.77
CA ALA A 207 8.55 -12.12 -5.49
C ALA A 207 7.02 -12.21 -5.66
N TYR A 208 6.48 -11.52 -6.66
CA TYR A 208 5.05 -11.43 -6.93
C TYR A 208 4.72 -11.72 -8.41
N PRO A 209 5.04 -12.92 -8.94
CA PRO A 209 4.89 -13.22 -10.37
C PRO A 209 3.42 -13.21 -10.83
N ASN A 210 2.49 -13.37 -9.89
CA ASN A 210 1.06 -13.50 -10.16
C ASN A 210 0.28 -12.18 -10.02
N ILE A 211 0.96 -11.02 -10.09
CA ILE A 211 0.32 -9.70 -10.09
C ILE A 211 0.73 -8.94 -11.36
N ALA A 212 -0.25 -8.47 -12.13
CA ALA A 212 -0.06 -8.03 -13.51
C ALA A 212 1.06 -7.01 -13.74
N ASN A 213 1.20 -6.01 -12.86
CA ASN A 213 2.21 -4.95 -12.99
C ASN A 213 3.50 -5.23 -12.22
N ALA A 214 3.79 -6.48 -11.83
CA ALA A 214 4.90 -6.76 -10.93
C ALA A 214 6.27 -6.26 -11.42
N ASP A 215 6.57 -6.44 -12.72
CA ASP A 215 7.77 -5.85 -13.32
C ASP A 215 7.67 -4.33 -13.44
N GLN A 216 6.49 -3.76 -13.67
CA GLN A 216 6.28 -2.33 -13.94
C GLN A 216 5.80 -1.54 -12.72
N SER A 217 6.38 -1.81 -11.55
CA SER A 217 5.84 -1.42 -10.25
C SER A 217 6.57 -0.26 -9.58
N ARG A 218 7.78 0.10 -10.03
CA ARG A 218 8.60 1.13 -9.40
C ARG A 218 8.09 2.53 -9.69
N PHE A 219 8.17 3.38 -8.67
CA PHE A 219 8.16 4.83 -8.79
C PHE A 219 9.45 5.42 -8.22
N ASP A 220 9.90 6.51 -8.82
CA ASP A 220 11.05 7.29 -8.38
C ASP A 220 10.81 8.73 -8.83
N VAL A 221 10.63 9.64 -7.87
CA VAL A 221 10.08 10.96 -8.14
C VAL A 221 10.60 11.99 -7.15
N THR A 222 10.80 13.21 -7.62
CA THR A 222 11.20 14.35 -6.79
C THR A 222 10.18 15.47 -6.91
N PHE A 223 9.63 15.88 -5.78
CA PHE A 223 8.72 17.00 -5.67
C PHE A 223 9.47 18.27 -5.29
N ASN A 224 9.16 19.39 -5.94
CA ASN A 224 9.47 20.70 -5.38
C ASN A 224 8.62 20.92 -4.12
N PHE A 225 9.24 21.39 -3.05
CA PHE A 225 8.66 21.38 -1.71
C PHE A 225 9.13 22.58 -0.89
N ASN A 226 8.25 23.27 -0.19
CA ASN A 226 8.69 24.34 0.71
C ASN A 226 8.98 23.75 2.09
N LYS A 227 10.24 23.38 2.35
CA LYS A 227 10.62 22.72 3.61
C LYS A 227 10.27 23.56 4.84
N ALA A 228 10.44 24.88 4.77
CA ALA A 228 10.12 25.77 5.88
C ALA A 228 8.62 25.72 6.21
N THR A 229 7.75 25.88 5.22
CA THR A 229 6.29 25.87 5.40
C THR A 229 5.76 24.60 6.05
N TYR A 230 6.42 23.46 5.83
CA TYR A 230 6.00 22.18 6.39
C TYR A 230 6.90 21.70 7.53
N ALA A 231 7.80 22.53 8.06
CA ALA A 231 8.71 22.13 9.13
C ALA A 231 7.92 21.60 10.35
N GLY A 232 8.26 20.38 10.80
CA GLY A 232 7.56 19.69 11.89
C GLY A 232 6.25 18.99 11.49
N HIS A 233 5.74 19.17 10.27
CA HIS A 233 4.56 18.44 9.78
C HIS A 233 4.90 16.97 9.52
N GLN A 234 3.87 16.12 9.53
CA GLN A 234 3.96 14.71 9.16
C GLN A 234 3.56 14.54 7.70
N LEU A 235 4.51 14.21 6.83
CA LEU A 235 4.23 13.86 5.45
C LEU A 235 3.89 12.38 5.34
N GLN A 236 3.00 12.07 4.41
CA GLN A 236 2.70 10.72 4.00
C GLN A 236 2.81 10.61 2.48
N VAL A 237 3.48 9.57 2.02
CA VAL A 237 3.52 9.24 0.59
C VAL A 237 2.38 8.29 0.28
N ILE A 238 1.70 8.51 -0.84
CA ILE A 238 0.70 7.60 -1.38
C ILE A 238 1.14 7.22 -2.80
N SER A 239 1.26 5.92 -3.06
CA SER A 239 1.30 5.41 -4.43
C SER A 239 -0.12 5.04 -4.84
N ARG A 240 -0.56 5.49 -6.02
CA ARG A 240 -1.94 5.34 -6.47
C ARG A 240 -1.99 4.85 -7.91
N TYR A 241 -2.72 3.78 -8.15
CA TYR A 241 -3.23 3.45 -9.48
C TYR A 241 -4.63 4.02 -9.66
N SER A 242 -4.92 4.63 -10.81
CA SER A 242 -6.24 5.15 -11.15
C SER A 242 -6.61 4.92 -12.63
N ASN A 243 -7.91 4.78 -12.91
CA ASN A 243 -8.45 4.77 -14.28
C ASN A 243 -8.47 6.17 -14.91
N ALA A 244 -8.42 7.25 -14.10
CA ALA A 244 -8.56 8.62 -14.58
C ALA A 244 -7.22 9.31 -14.81
N ASN A 245 -7.18 10.22 -15.80
CA ASN A 245 -6.00 11.00 -16.15
C ASN A 245 -5.59 12.01 -15.06
N ASN A 246 -6.52 12.40 -14.17
CA ASN A 246 -6.24 13.26 -13.02
C ASN A 246 -5.94 12.45 -11.74
N GLY A 247 -6.13 11.13 -11.76
CA GLY A 247 -5.90 10.24 -10.62
C GLY A 247 -7.00 10.23 -9.55
N GLU A 248 -8.21 10.75 -9.80
CA GLU A 248 -9.24 10.94 -8.75
C GLU A 248 -10.51 10.08 -8.81
N GLU A 249 -10.69 9.23 -9.81
CA GLU A 249 -11.89 8.37 -9.90
C GLU A 249 -11.71 7.03 -9.16
N ILE A 250 -11.82 5.90 -9.87
CA ILE A 250 -11.60 4.57 -9.32
C ILE A 250 -10.09 4.42 -9.10
N LYS A 251 -9.71 4.23 -7.83
CA LYS A 251 -8.31 4.23 -7.41
C LYS A 251 -7.98 3.10 -6.45
N THR A 252 -6.72 2.69 -6.48
CA THR A 252 -6.13 1.75 -5.54
C THR A 252 -4.89 2.38 -4.93
N ASP A 253 -4.97 2.68 -3.65
CA ASP A 253 -3.94 3.40 -2.94
C ASP A 253 -3.08 2.45 -2.10
N ALA A 254 -1.80 2.77 -2.04
CA ALA A 254 -0.84 2.26 -1.07
C ALA A 254 -0.36 3.44 -0.23
N TRP A 255 -0.77 3.45 1.03
CA TRP A 255 -0.39 4.46 2.01
C TRP A 255 0.87 4.01 2.75
N PHE A 256 1.92 4.83 2.71
CA PHE A 256 3.18 4.50 3.36
C PHE A 256 3.28 5.14 4.75
N ALA A 257 4.34 4.77 5.49
CA ALA A 257 4.59 5.32 6.82
C ALA A 257 4.81 6.84 6.80
N LEU A 258 4.48 7.49 7.92
CA LEU A 258 4.67 8.93 8.10
C LEU A 258 6.16 9.28 8.16
N THR A 259 6.52 10.43 7.59
CA THR A 259 7.86 11.03 7.67
C THR A 259 7.73 12.46 8.18
N THR A 260 8.36 12.75 9.32
CA THR A 260 8.39 14.12 9.86
C THR A 260 9.33 14.99 9.04
N VAL A 261 8.87 16.17 8.65
CA VAL A 261 9.72 17.16 7.99
C VAL A 261 10.70 17.72 9.03
N PRO A 262 12.02 17.56 8.81
CA PRO A 262 13.00 18.10 9.75
C PRO A 262 12.95 19.63 9.73
N GLY A 263 12.91 20.26 10.90
CA GLY A 263 13.06 21.71 11.07
C GLY A 263 14.38 22.03 11.75
N ASN A 264 15.07 23.10 11.32
CA ASN A 264 16.19 23.64 12.06
C ASN A 264 15.69 24.49 13.24
N ASN A 265 16.41 24.45 14.36
CA ASN A 265 16.18 25.30 15.53
C ASN A 265 17.52 25.59 16.19
N GLN A 266 18.01 26.82 16.04
CA GLN A 266 19.29 27.31 16.55
C GLN A 266 19.05 28.56 17.39
N GLY A 267 19.94 28.83 18.34
CA GLY A 267 19.81 30.01 19.19
C GLY A 267 21.07 30.31 19.98
N PHE A 268 21.20 31.56 20.38
CA PHE A 268 22.23 31.99 21.33
C PHE A 268 21.70 33.11 22.23
N LEU A 269 22.15 33.12 23.49
CA LEU A 269 21.84 34.17 24.45
C LEU A 269 23.00 35.17 24.47
N ASP A 270 22.78 36.36 23.91
CA ASP A 270 23.81 37.40 23.82
C ASP A 270 24.06 38.08 25.17
N SER A 271 23.00 38.24 25.99
CA SER A 271 23.08 38.99 27.24
C SER A 271 22.06 38.52 28.27
N PHE A 272 22.48 38.53 29.54
CA PHE A 272 21.64 38.32 30.72
C PHE A 272 22.12 39.29 31.81
N VAL A 273 21.40 40.41 31.97
CA VAL A 273 21.81 41.50 32.88
C VAL A 273 20.76 41.68 33.97
N VAL A 274 21.19 41.50 35.21
CA VAL A 274 20.38 41.76 36.40
C VAL A 274 20.72 43.13 36.94
N LYS A 275 19.72 44.02 37.06
CA LYS A 275 19.87 45.37 37.61
C LYS A 275 18.54 45.91 38.14
N ASN A 276 18.57 46.56 39.29
CA ASN A 276 17.43 47.21 39.93
C ASN A 276 16.20 46.29 40.07
N GLY A 277 16.41 45.06 40.56
CA GLY A 277 15.34 44.07 40.73
C GLY A 277 14.71 43.56 39.42
N GLN A 278 15.35 43.78 38.27
CA GLN A 278 14.90 43.29 36.97
C GLN A 278 16.01 42.52 36.27
N VAL A 279 15.64 41.58 35.41
CA VAL A 279 16.54 40.95 34.45
C VAL A 279 16.17 41.39 33.05
N THR A 280 17.15 41.90 32.30
CA THR A 280 17.02 42.14 30.86
C THR A 280 17.84 41.10 30.12
N VAL A 281 17.20 40.42 29.18
CA VAL A 281 17.82 39.37 28.37
C VAL A 281 17.71 39.73 26.90
N SER A 282 18.75 39.41 26.14
CA SER A 282 18.75 39.52 24.69
C SER A 282 19.48 38.35 24.06
N GLY A 283 19.05 37.98 22.88
CA GLY A 283 19.58 36.83 22.17
C GLY A 283 18.92 36.69 20.81
N TRP A 284 19.00 35.49 20.26
CA TRP A 284 18.28 35.10 19.07
C TRP A 284 17.88 33.64 19.10
N GLN A 285 16.80 33.33 18.40
CA GLN A 285 16.41 31.97 18.02
C GLN A 285 15.99 31.98 16.55
N ALA A 286 16.70 31.23 15.72
CA ALA A 286 16.32 30.98 14.34
C ALA A 286 15.71 29.57 14.25
N ALA A 287 14.45 29.47 13.85
CA ALA A 287 13.73 28.21 13.71
C ALA A 287 12.88 28.17 12.45
N ASP A 288 12.93 27.07 11.69
CA ASP A 288 12.13 26.93 10.47
C ASP A 288 10.62 26.96 10.77
N THR A 289 10.23 26.40 11.92
CA THR A 289 8.85 26.33 12.40
C THR A 289 8.23 27.70 12.70
N SER A 290 9.03 28.76 12.82
CA SER A 290 8.51 30.11 13.09
C SER A 290 7.62 30.65 11.97
N VAL A 291 7.64 30.04 10.77
CA VAL A 291 6.71 30.38 9.68
C VAL A 291 5.26 30.06 10.06
N ASN A 292 5.03 28.96 10.79
CA ASN A 292 3.71 28.53 11.24
C ASN A 292 3.45 28.94 12.70
N GLN A 293 4.52 29.18 13.46
CA GLN A 293 4.50 29.55 14.87
C GLN A 293 4.88 31.04 15.05
N SER A 294 4.04 31.92 14.52
CA SER A 294 4.35 33.35 14.38
C SER A 294 4.49 34.15 15.70
N LYS A 295 4.06 33.61 16.84
CA LYS A 295 4.09 34.30 18.14
C LYS A 295 5.39 33.99 18.86
N HIS A 296 6.23 35.01 19.04
CA HIS A 296 7.51 34.86 19.73
C HIS A 296 7.37 35.25 21.20
N PHE A 297 7.73 34.35 22.10
CA PHE A 297 7.77 34.57 23.54
C PHE A 297 9.19 34.37 24.06
N VAL A 298 9.56 35.19 25.03
CA VAL A 298 10.68 34.93 25.92
C VAL A 298 10.09 34.53 27.26
N ILE A 299 10.55 33.41 27.80
CA ILE A 299 10.08 32.85 29.06
C ILE A 299 11.26 32.82 30.03
N LEU A 300 11.02 33.29 31.25
CA LEU A 300 11.92 33.13 32.37
C LEU A 300 11.47 31.90 33.17
N TYR A 301 12.34 30.90 33.26
CA TYR A 301 12.06 29.62 33.89
C TYR A 301 13.01 29.37 35.06
N ASP A 302 12.46 29.00 36.20
CA ASP A 302 13.21 28.57 37.36
C ASP A 302 13.57 27.09 37.21
N ALA A 303 14.82 26.82 36.86
CA ALA A 303 15.34 25.46 36.71
C ALA A 303 15.64 24.79 38.07
N THR A 304 15.66 25.55 39.17
CA THR A 304 15.79 24.99 40.51
C THR A 304 14.45 24.41 40.99
N THR A 305 13.34 25.12 40.75
CA THR A 305 11.99 24.66 41.18
C THR A 305 11.16 24.03 40.07
N HIS A 306 11.68 24.00 38.84
CA HIS A 306 10.99 23.55 37.63
C HIS A 306 9.69 24.29 37.33
N ARG A 307 9.69 25.61 37.50
CA ARG A 307 8.50 26.44 37.32
C ARG A 307 8.77 27.62 36.39
N GLU A 308 7.81 27.90 35.53
CA GLU A 308 7.80 29.17 34.83
C GLU A 308 7.57 30.32 35.82
N ILE A 309 8.40 31.36 35.71
CA ILE A 309 8.30 32.58 36.51
C ILE A 309 7.41 33.59 35.79
N ALA A 310 7.74 33.86 34.53
CA ALA A 310 7.04 34.82 33.71
C ALA A 310 7.32 34.56 32.22
N ARG A 311 6.41 35.02 31.37
CA ARG A 311 6.58 35.07 29.92
C ARG A 311 6.27 36.46 29.40
N GLN A 312 6.92 36.83 28.31
CA GLN A 312 6.69 38.07 27.60
C GLN A 312 6.65 37.78 26.11
N GLN A 313 5.58 38.19 25.43
CA GLN A 313 5.56 38.19 23.96
C GLN A 313 6.47 39.31 23.46
N VAL A 314 7.33 39.00 22.50
CA VAL A 314 8.31 39.93 21.93
C VAL A 314 8.12 40.07 20.42
N THR A 315 8.66 41.14 19.86
CA THR A 315 8.79 41.32 18.41
C THR A 315 10.18 40.91 17.97
N ASN A 316 10.27 40.18 16.86
CA ASN A 316 11.55 39.81 16.26
C ASN A 316 12.40 41.03 15.89
N ILE A 317 13.69 40.97 16.23
CA ILE A 317 14.70 42.00 15.94
C ILE A 317 15.61 41.52 14.80
N ASN A 318 16.05 42.45 13.94
CA ASN A 318 16.94 42.15 12.83
C ASN A 318 18.29 41.61 13.31
N ARG A 319 18.75 40.52 12.68
CA ARG A 319 20.03 39.84 12.92
C ARG A 319 20.74 39.49 11.61
N PRO A 320 21.34 40.48 10.92
CA PRO A 320 22.08 40.23 9.68
C PRO A 320 23.26 39.25 9.85
N ASP A 321 23.85 39.23 11.04
CA ASP A 321 24.90 38.29 11.44
C ASP A 321 24.40 36.83 11.48
N VAL A 322 23.21 36.60 12.03
CA VAL A 322 22.58 35.26 12.08
C VAL A 322 22.17 34.82 10.69
N GLN A 323 21.60 35.71 9.87
CA GLN A 323 21.28 35.42 8.46
C GLN A 323 22.54 35.03 7.66
N LYS A 324 23.69 35.67 7.94
CA LYS A 324 24.94 35.34 7.25
C LYS A 324 25.44 33.93 7.60
N THR A 325 25.33 33.52 8.87
CA THR A 325 25.79 32.22 9.35
C THR A 325 24.81 31.09 9.05
N TYR A 326 23.51 31.35 9.17
CA TYR A 326 22.43 30.36 8.99
C TYR A 326 21.43 30.80 7.91
N PRO A 327 21.87 31.02 6.66
CA PRO A 327 21.05 31.64 5.63
C PRO A 327 19.82 30.82 5.21
N THR A 328 19.82 29.53 5.53
CA THR A 328 18.76 28.58 5.17
C THR A 328 17.65 28.47 6.21
N ILE A 329 17.84 29.00 7.43
CA ILE A 329 16.79 28.96 8.46
C ILE A 329 15.82 30.12 8.22
N TYR A 330 14.52 29.81 8.17
CA TYR A 330 13.45 30.71 7.70
C TYR A 330 13.53 32.14 8.26
N ASN A 331 13.58 32.30 9.59
CA ASN A 331 13.58 33.61 10.25
C ASN A 331 14.98 34.10 10.65
N SER A 332 16.07 33.54 10.11
CA SER A 332 17.43 33.89 10.55
C SER A 332 17.72 35.40 10.53
N ALA A 333 17.29 36.14 9.51
CA ALA A 333 17.37 37.62 9.46
C ALA A 333 16.56 38.37 10.52
N LYS A 334 15.51 37.76 11.08
CA LYS A 334 14.59 38.34 12.08
C LYS A 334 14.38 37.35 13.22
N SER A 335 15.48 36.97 13.85
CA SER A 335 15.52 35.95 14.91
C SER A 335 15.80 36.53 16.29
N GLY A 336 16.18 37.82 16.36
CA GLY A 336 16.61 38.46 17.60
C GLY A 336 15.45 38.74 18.54
N PHE A 337 15.73 38.77 19.84
CA PHE A 337 14.78 39.20 20.86
C PHE A 337 15.44 40.05 21.94
N LYS A 338 14.60 40.80 22.66
CA LYS A 338 14.93 41.43 23.92
C LYS A 338 13.70 41.43 24.83
N ALA A 339 13.87 41.03 26.08
CA ALA A 339 12.81 40.99 27.07
C ALA A 339 13.32 41.46 28.43
N THR A 340 12.41 41.98 29.25
CA THR A 340 12.73 42.45 30.60
C THR A 340 11.69 41.95 31.58
N PHE A 341 12.14 41.28 32.63
CA PHE A 341 11.29 40.70 33.66
C PHE A 341 11.61 41.29 35.02
N LYS A 342 10.58 41.47 35.85
CA LYS A 342 10.78 41.73 37.28
C LYS A 342 11.24 40.45 37.96
N LEU A 343 12.23 40.57 38.84
CA LEU A 343 12.72 39.47 39.67
C LEU A 343 12.20 39.64 41.09
N ASP A 344 11.72 38.54 41.66
CA ASP A 344 11.39 38.46 43.07
C ASP A 344 12.64 38.07 43.87
N ASN A 345 12.80 38.60 45.09
CA ASN A 345 13.93 38.27 45.97
C ASN A 345 13.97 36.77 46.34
N SER A 346 12.83 36.06 46.28
CA SER A 346 12.76 34.60 46.46
C SER A 346 13.52 33.81 45.41
N LEU A 347 13.86 34.41 44.27
CA LEU A 347 14.65 33.77 43.20
C LEU A 347 16.16 33.88 43.42
N VAL A 348 16.61 34.61 44.45
CA VAL A 348 18.04 34.77 44.73
C VAL A 348 18.71 33.41 44.96
N GLY A 349 19.81 33.17 44.25
CA GLY A 349 20.55 31.90 44.30
C GLY A 349 19.95 30.76 43.49
N HIS A 350 18.78 30.94 42.87
CA HIS A 350 18.19 29.95 41.96
C HIS A 350 18.90 29.93 40.61
N ASN A 351 18.75 28.82 39.88
CA ASN A 351 19.21 28.68 38.51
C ASN A 351 18.09 29.11 37.56
N ILE A 352 18.32 30.19 36.83
CA ILE A 352 17.32 30.76 35.93
C ILE A 352 17.70 30.44 34.48
N GLN A 353 16.74 29.89 33.75
CA GLN A 353 16.84 29.64 32.32
C GLN A 353 15.99 30.65 31.56
N VAL A 354 16.52 31.07 30.41
CA VAL A 354 15.75 31.78 29.41
C VAL A 354 15.30 30.74 28.39
N ILE A 355 14.05 30.82 27.96
CA ILE A 355 13.52 30.04 26.85
C ILE A 355 13.07 31.04 25.80
N SER A 356 13.53 30.87 24.58
CA SER A 356 12.93 31.53 23.42
C SER A 356 11.94 30.54 22.81
N ARG A 357 10.69 30.97 22.60
CA ARG A 357 9.59 30.11 22.12
C ARG A 357 8.91 30.75 20.93
N TYR A 358 8.83 30.04 19.82
CA TYR A 358 7.86 30.32 18.76
C TYR A 358 6.61 29.48 18.98
N SER A 359 5.42 30.08 18.92
CA SER A 359 4.13 29.39 19.09
C SER A 359 3.09 29.84 18.05
N ASP A 360 2.15 28.96 17.74
CA ASP A 360 0.97 29.27 16.93
C ASP A 360 -0.19 29.91 17.74
N ALA A 361 -0.12 29.90 19.07
CA ALA A 361 -1.18 30.42 19.95
C ALA A 361 -0.83 31.78 20.56
N ASN A 362 -1.86 32.62 20.75
CA ASN A 362 -1.73 33.96 21.35
C ASN A 362 -1.25 33.94 22.82
N ASN A 363 -1.41 32.82 23.53
CA ASN A 363 -0.92 32.65 24.89
C ASN A 363 0.47 31.98 24.96
N GLY A 364 1.01 31.51 23.83
CA GLY A 364 2.28 30.78 23.77
C GLY A 364 2.22 29.31 24.17
N GLU A 365 1.03 28.74 24.38
CA GLU A 365 0.80 27.34 24.83
C GLU A 365 0.18 26.44 23.75
N GLY A 366 0.18 26.87 22.50
CA GLY A 366 -0.22 26.02 21.37
C GLY A 366 0.92 25.09 20.93
N ASN A 367 0.94 24.70 19.65
CA ASN A 367 2.12 24.05 19.11
C ASN A 367 3.27 25.05 19.14
N HIS A 368 4.43 24.62 19.63
CA HIS A 368 5.55 25.51 19.85
C HIS A 368 6.90 24.85 19.65
N THR A 369 7.91 25.69 19.40
CA THR A 369 9.31 25.31 19.27
C THR A 369 10.13 26.14 20.23
N ASP A 370 10.71 25.46 21.20
CA ASP A 370 11.53 26.08 22.23
C ASP A 370 13.01 25.98 21.90
N PHE A 371 13.74 27.02 22.25
CA PHE A 371 15.18 26.98 22.43
C PHE A 371 15.51 27.30 23.88
N TRP A 372 16.02 26.31 24.58
CA TRP A 372 16.38 26.39 25.99
C TRP A 372 17.83 26.84 26.12
N PHE A 373 18.05 28.04 26.65
CA PHE A 373 19.40 28.53 26.90
C PHE A 373 19.96 27.94 28.19
N LYS A 374 21.29 27.95 28.31
CA LYS A 374 21.99 27.48 29.52
C LYS A 374 21.50 28.24 30.76
N ALA A 375 21.30 27.51 31.85
CA ALA A 375 20.90 28.11 33.12
C ALA A 375 21.99 29.03 33.69
N ILE A 376 21.57 30.13 34.29
CA ILE A 376 22.42 31.12 34.94
C ILE A 376 22.00 31.23 36.39
N LYS A 377 22.94 31.02 37.31
CA LYS A 377 22.68 31.18 38.74
C LYS A 377 22.56 32.65 39.10
N LEU A 378 21.46 33.04 39.74
CA LEU A 378 21.29 34.43 40.19
C LEU A 378 22.26 34.77 41.33
N PRO A 379 22.81 36.00 41.34
CA PRO A 379 23.73 36.45 42.38
C PRO A 379 23.02 36.59 43.72
N GLN A 380 23.80 36.60 44.81
CA GLN A 380 23.26 36.64 46.19
C GLN A 380 22.58 37.97 46.58
N ARG A 381 22.62 38.99 45.72
CA ARG A 381 21.89 40.26 45.88
C ARG A 381 21.44 40.77 44.53
N LEU A 382 20.17 41.19 44.42
CA LEU A 382 19.61 41.88 43.27
C LEU A 382 19.89 43.39 43.45
N ALA A 383 21.07 43.86 43.04
CA ALA A 383 21.46 45.27 43.16
C ALA A 383 20.69 46.17 42.19
#